data_AF-A0A922MGM7-F1
#
_entry.id   AF-A0A922MGM7-F1
#
_cell.length_a   1.000
_cell.length_b   1.000
_cell.length_c   1.000
_cell.angle_alpha   90.00
_cell.angle_beta   90.00
_cell.angle_gamma   90.00
#
_symmetry.space_group_name_H-M   'P 1'
#
loop_
_entity.id
_entity.type
_entity.pdbx_description
1 polymer ?
#
loop_
_entity_poly.entity_id
_entity_poly.type
_entity_poly.pdbx_seq_one_letter_code
_entity_poly.pdbx_strand_id
1 'polypeptide(L)'
;MGYNFALSVSIHSVYGKMEKCTAAHDGKLILRQEFQFNIDNLFTMIFTNSKFNLELLAVRGTTDYVQVMNKCSKPGMLYSIDSTSDNAGIPYADYFSVQVHYCLQRVSDTVTELSIYGHVKYKKSMWPMIKTFLEKNTISGLEDFARVLESRLTSEADCVVPAARKARRHRRAPAAAGPEAAPAPGKLAASGLAAARVSVSRASRPPPSRPGAATWLAALLAVLLLINAALYYKLYYTDRSGYAFDIDDLQSRLSSGQGPGMAEWSAQLQAHARRQRGQLLAWRHALDRTVQHLAQTEQALTKLLETIKPSLEKAQKEAESRDEL
;
A
#
# COMPACT_ATOMS: atom_id res chain seq x y z
N MET A 1 -2.51 34.97 26.52
CA MET A 1 -2.73 34.01 25.41
C MET A 1 -2.03 34.58 24.19
N GLY A 2 -0.91 33.99 23.76
CA GLY A 2 -0.15 34.56 22.65
C GLY A 2 1.24 33.95 22.46
N TYR A 3 1.38 32.64 22.62
CA TYR A 3 2.57 31.90 22.23
C TYR A 3 2.07 30.67 21.50
N ASN A 4 2.00 30.67 20.16
CA ASN A 4 1.88 29.47 19.31
C ASN A 4 1.74 29.77 17.80
N PHE A 5 2.30 30.87 17.27
CA PHE A 5 2.20 31.14 15.82
C PHE A 5 3.47 31.71 15.17
N ALA A 6 4.63 31.52 15.81
CA ALA A 6 5.92 32.03 15.32
C ALA A 6 7.01 30.95 15.22
N LEU A 7 6.63 29.70 14.95
CA LEU A 7 7.59 28.58 14.75
C LEU A 7 7.50 27.92 13.36
N SER A 8 6.73 28.49 12.42
CA SER A 8 6.56 27.91 11.08
C SER A 8 7.28 28.65 9.95
N VAL A 9 8.06 29.71 10.24
CA VAL A 9 8.70 30.55 9.19
C VAL A 9 10.20 30.79 9.45
N SER A 10 10.90 29.82 10.07
CA SER A 10 12.37 29.89 10.22
C SER A 10 13.04 28.50 10.24
N ILE A 11 12.72 27.65 9.26
CA ILE A 11 13.52 26.44 8.94
C ILE A 11 14.12 26.56 7.53
N HIS A 12 14.38 27.78 7.05
CA HIS A 12 15.04 28.02 5.76
C HIS A 12 16.51 28.47 5.91
N SER A 13 17.14 28.26 7.08
CA SER A 13 18.48 28.84 7.34
C SER A 13 19.42 27.98 8.20
N VAL A 14 19.49 26.67 8.01
CA VAL A 14 20.59 25.85 8.60
C VAL A 14 21.16 24.77 7.66
N TYR A 15 20.61 24.56 6.46
CA TYR A 15 21.02 23.42 5.65
C TYR A 15 22.27 23.66 4.80
N GLY A 16 23.28 22.82 5.03
CA GLY A 16 24.40 22.63 4.11
C GLY A 16 23.91 22.39 2.68
N LYS A 17 24.79 22.62 1.71
CA LYS A 17 24.54 22.57 0.27
C LYS A 17 23.58 21.44 -0.15
N MET A 18 22.28 21.72 -0.22
CA MET A 18 21.26 20.73 -0.55
C MET A 18 21.35 20.44 -2.05
N GLU A 19 21.87 19.26 -2.40
CA GLU A 19 21.96 18.85 -3.79
C GLU A 19 20.56 18.62 -4.35
N LYS A 20 20.20 19.39 -5.38
CA LYS A 20 18.90 19.27 -6.02
C LYS A 20 18.88 18.06 -6.94
N CYS A 21 17.89 17.20 -6.75
CA CYS A 21 17.63 16.11 -7.68
C CYS A 21 17.29 16.66 -9.08
N THR A 22 18.04 16.20 -10.08
CA THR A 22 17.85 16.55 -11.50
C THR A 22 16.96 15.56 -12.26
N ALA A 23 16.49 14.50 -11.59
CA ALA A 23 15.57 13.55 -12.19
C ALA A 23 14.14 14.14 -12.31
N ALA A 24 13.37 13.59 -13.23
CA ALA A 24 11.98 14.01 -13.43
C ALA A 24 11.11 13.55 -12.24
N HIS A 25 10.61 14.52 -11.48
CA HIS A 25 9.59 14.28 -10.45
C HIS A 25 8.20 14.28 -11.10
N ASP A 26 7.97 13.34 -12.01
CA ASP A 26 6.72 13.27 -12.75
C ASP A 26 5.59 12.70 -11.88
N GLY A 27 4.40 13.32 -11.98
CA GLY A 27 3.20 12.86 -11.32
C GLY A 27 2.81 13.61 -10.05
N LYS A 28 2.00 12.95 -9.22
CA LYS A 28 1.47 13.52 -7.98
C LYS A 28 2.45 13.22 -6.84
N LEU A 29 2.77 14.24 -6.05
CA LEU A 29 3.47 14.05 -4.76
C LEU A 29 2.54 13.32 -3.79
N ILE A 30 2.97 12.15 -3.32
CA ILE A 30 2.22 11.28 -2.42
C ILE A 30 2.65 11.48 -0.98
N LEU A 31 3.96 11.53 -0.75
CA LEU A 31 4.57 11.69 0.56
C LEU A 31 5.75 12.65 0.44
N ARG A 32 5.87 13.57 1.39
CA ARG A 32 7.09 14.31 1.66
C ARG A 32 7.22 14.45 3.17
N GLN A 33 8.19 13.76 3.75
CA GLN A 33 8.35 13.67 5.19
C GLN A 33 9.83 13.60 5.54
N GLU A 34 10.21 14.26 6.65
CA GLU A 34 11.55 14.17 7.22
C GLU A 34 11.60 13.06 8.29
N PHE A 35 12.61 12.20 8.21
CA PHE A 35 12.87 11.12 9.15
C PHE A 35 14.25 11.28 9.80
N GLN A 36 14.36 10.91 11.09
CA GLN A 36 15.61 10.95 11.84
C GLN A 36 16.49 9.73 11.54
N PHE A 37 16.85 9.56 10.27
CA PHE A 37 17.82 8.57 9.82
C PHE A 37 18.93 9.22 9.02
N ASN A 38 20.11 8.61 9.06
CA ASN A 38 21.12 8.83 8.04
C ASN A 38 20.61 8.35 6.67
N ILE A 39 20.99 9.04 5.59
CA ILE A 39 20.50 8.77 4.24
C ILE A 39 20.81 7.35 3.77
N ASP A 40 21.99 6.84 4.09
CA ASP A 40 22.41 5.51 3.69
C ASP A 40 21.64 4.44 4.47
N ASN A 41 21.31 4.71 5.74
CA ASN A 41 20.46 3.84 6.56
C ASN A 41 19.03 3.79 6.01
N LEU A 42 18.44 4.95 5.69
CA LEU A 42 17.09 5.00 5.12
C LEU A 42 17.03 4.30 3.75
N PHE A 43 18.02 4.55 2.90
CA PHE A 43 18.17 3.86 1.62
C PHE A 43 18.26 2.35 1.81
N THR A 44 19.09 1.89 2.75
CA THR A 44 19.26 0.47 3.06
C THR A 44 17.94 -0.14 3.54
N MET A 45 17.21 0.51 4.44
CA MET A 45 15.93 -0.01 4.94
C MET A 45 14.88 -0.15 3.83
N ILE A 46 14.76 0.82 2.92
CA ILE A 46 13.70 0.82 1.91
C ILE A 46 14.06 -0.03 0.69
N PHE A 47 15.32 -0.05 0.27
CA PHE A 47 15.73 -0.60 -1.04
C PHE A 47 16.65 -1.82 -0.99
N THR A 48 17.23 -2.16 0.16
CA THR A 48 17.93 -3.44 0.31
C THR A 48 16.97 -4.48 0.87
N ASN A 49 17.27 -5.78 0.73
CA ASN A 49 16.50 -6.91 1.29
C ASN A 49 16.51 -6.93 2.84
N SER A 50 16.20 -5.79 3.45
CA SER A 50 16.07 -5.62 4.88
C SER A 50 14.80 -6.33 5.34
N LYS A 51 14.79 -6.72 6.62
CA LYS A 51 13.59 -7.26 7.26
C LYS A 51 12.39 -6.33 7.08
N PHE A 52 12.62 -5.02 7.18
CA PHE A 52 11.62 -3.98 6.95
C PHE A 52 11.03 -4.05 5.54
N ASN A 53 11.87 -4.12 4.50
CA ASN A 53 11.42 -4.18 3.12
C ASN A 53 10.61 -5.46 2.85
N LEU A 54 11.08 -6.60 3.33
CA LEU A 54 10.38 -7.88 3.16
C LEU A 54 9.01 -7.89 3.85
N GLU A 55 8.90 -7.36 5.07
CA GLU A 55 7.62 -7.23 5.77
C GLU A 55 6.67 -6.26 5.05
N LEU A 56 7.19 -5.15 4.54
CA LEU A 56 6.41 -4.17 3.77
C LEU A 56 5.86 -4.79 2.47
N LEU A 57 6.67 -5.57 1.76
CA LEU A 57 6.27 -6.28 0.54
C LEU A 57 5.25 -7.37 0.81
N ALA A 58 5.40 -8.12 1.92
CA ALA A 58 4.47 -9.17 2.32
C ALA A 58 3.07 -8.60 2.61
N VAL A 59 2.99 -7.44 3.27
CA VAL A 59 1.71 -6.72 3.50
C VAL A 59 1.06 -6.29 2.19
N ARG A 60 1.86 -5.93 1.18
CA ARG A 60 1.38 -5.41 -0.11
C ARG A 60 1.01 -6.51 -1.12
N GLY A 61 1.45 -7.75 -0.90
CA GLY A 61 1.24 -8.86 -1.83
C GLY A 61 1.80 -8.62 -3.24
N THR A 62 2.85 -7.79 -3.36
CA THR A 62 3.40 -7.38 -4.66
C THR A 62 4.52 -8.32 -5.07
N THR A 63 4.36 -9.01 -6.20
CA THR A 63 5.32 -10.02 -6.67
C THR A 63 6.34 -9.45 -7.66
N ASP A 64 5.96 -8.45 -8.45
CA ASP A 64 6.75 -8.02 -9.61
C ASP A 64 6.89 -6.48 -9.70
N TYR A 65 8.09 -5.97 -9.44
CA TYR A 65 8.47 -4.58 -9.66
C TYR A 65 9.96 -4.48 -9.99
N VAL A 66 10.32 -3.47 -10.80
CA VAL A 66 11.70 -3.22 -11.22
C VAL A 66 12.13 -1.88 -10.67
N GLN A 67 13.26 -1.86 -9.95
CA GLN A 67 13.85 -0.65 -9.40
C GLN A 67 15.13 -0.28 -10.16
N VAL A 68 15.28 1.00 -10.50
CA VAL A 68 16.44 1.54 -11.20
C VAL A 68 16.92 2.78 -10.46
N MET A 69 18.20 2.81 -10.10
CA MET A 69 18.82 4.00 -9.51
C MET A 69 19.25 4.97 -10.62
N ASN A 70 18.83 6.22 -10.50
CA ASN A 70 19.15 7.27 -11.47
C ASN A 70 20.59 7.77 -11.33
N LYS A 71 21.15 8.26 -12.44
CA LYS A 71 22.53 8.78 -12.53
C LYS A 71 22.79 10.01 -11.64
N CYS A 72 21.75 10.71 -11.23
CA CYS A 72 21.86 11.85 -10.32
C CYS A 72 22.08 11.44 -8.86
N SER A 73 21.95 10.15 -8.53
CA SER A 73 22.16 9.64 -7.18
C SER A 73 23.63 9.76 -6.79
N LYS A 74 23.89 10.35 -5.63
CA LYS A 74 25.21 10.46 -5.01
C LYS A 74 25.17 9.88 -3.59
N PRO A 75 26.01 8.89 -3.30
CA PRO A 75 26.05 8.27 -1.98
C PRO A 75 26.24 9.30 -0.86
N GLY A 76 25.50 9.14 0.24
CA GLY A 76 25.58 10.03 1.39
C GLY A 76 24.98 11.42 1.21
N MET A 77 24.42 11.77 0.05
CA MET A 77 23.88 13.11 -0.25
C MET A 77 22.46 13.10 -0.85
N LEU A 78 22.25 12.30 -1.90
CA LEU A 78 20.98 12.24 -2.63
C LEU A 78 20.83 10.86 -3.25
N TYR A 79 19.68 10.21 -3.06
CA TYR A 79 19.32 9.03 -3.84
C TYR A 79 18.03 9.27 -4.61
N SER A 80 18.05 8.89 -5.88
CA SER A 80 16.90 8.96 -6.77
C SER A 80 16.67 7.60 -7.40
N ILE A 81 15.55 6.96 -7.07
CA ILE A 81 15.22 5.60 -7.50
C ILE A 81 13.86 5.59 -8.17
N ASP A 82 13.81 5.08 -9.39
CA ASP A 82 12.57 4.83 -10.11
C ASP A 82 12.14 3.38 -9.95
N SER A 83 10.94 3.17 -9.44
CA SER A 83 10.29 1.86 -9.37
C SER A 83 9.16 1.78 -10.38
N THR A 84 9.23 0.83 -11.30
CA THR A 84 8.16 0.54 -12.26
C THR A 84 7.51 -0.80 -11.88
N SER A 85 6.20 -0.81 -11.68
CA SER A 85 5.44 -2.04 -11.43
C SER A 85 4.39 -2.28 -12.50
N ASP A 86 4.37 -3.53 -12.98
CA ASP A 86 3.36 -4.06 -13.90
C ASP A 86 2.44 -4.97 -13.09
N ASN A 87 1.22 -4.49 -12.80
CA ASN A 87 0.29 -5.20 -11.93
C ASN A 87 -0.48 -6.24 -12.75
N ALA A 88 -0.25 -7.53 -12.53
CA ALA A 88 -1.07 -8.59 -13.11
C ALA A 88 -2.42 -8.76 -12.36
N GLY A 89 -3.45 -9.25 -13.05
CA GLY A 89 -4.73 -9.63 -12.42
C GLY A 89 -5.78 -8.53 -12.26
N ILE A 90 -5.52 -7.31 -12.78
CA ILE A 90 -6.51 -6.22 -12.86
C ILE A 90 -6.94 -5.98 -14.32
N PRO A 91 -8.19 -5.53 -14.56
CA PRO A 91 -8.63 -5.16 -15.90
C PRO A 91 -7.70 -4.10 -16.49
N TYR A 92 -7.35 -4.24 -17.77
CA TYR A 92 -6.46 -3.33 -18.50
C TYR A 92 -5.00 -3.30 -18.01
N ALA A 93 -4.53 -4.30 -17.25
CA ALA A 93 -3.13 -4.41 -16.82
C ALA A 93 -2.10 -4.16 -17.95
N ASP A 94 -2.37 -4.64 -19.17
CA ASP A 94 -1.44 -4.48 -20.31
C ASP A 94 -1.43 -3.06 -20.91
N TYR A 95 -2.34 -2.19 -20.51
CA TYR A 95 -2.54 -0.85 -21.11
C TYR A 95 -1.74 0.22 -20.37
N PHE A 96 -1.29 -0.05 -19.14
CA PHE A 96 -0.58 0.90 -18.33
C PHE A 96 0.47 0.23 -17.44
N SER A 97 1.41 1.02 -16.96
CA SER A 97 2.37 0.66 -15.91
C SER A 97 2.33 1.73 -14.84
N VAL A 98 2.53 1.34 -13.59
CA VAL A 98 2.64 2.31 -12.49
C VAL A 98 4.12 2.63 -12.31
N GLN A 99 4.46 3.92 -12.33
CA GLN A 99 5.80 4.42 -12.05
C GLN A 99 5.80 5.23 -10.77
N VAL A 100 6.73 4.91 -9.89
CA VAL A 100 6.90 5.58 -8.60
C VAL A 100 8.35 6.04 -8.48
N HIS A 101 8.53 7.34 -8.29
CA HIS A 101 9.83 7.95 -8.09
C HIS A 101 10.06 8.20 -6.60
N TYR A 102 11.15 7.65 -6.07
CA TYR A 102 11.61 7.88 -4.71
C TYR A 102 12.81 8.83 -4.74
N CYS A 103 12.71 9.93 -4.02
CA CYS A 103 13.75 10.93 -3.89
C CYS A 103 14.10 11.09 -2.41
N LEU A 104 15.31 10.68 -2.04
CA LEU A 104 15.84 10.79 -0.69
C LEU A 104 16.89 11.90 -0.70
N GLN A 105 16.65 12.97 0.06
CA GLN A 105 17.57 14.09 0.18
C GLN A 105 18.15 14.15 1.58
N ARG A 106 19.47 14.32 1.67
CA ARG A 106 20.13 14.57 2.94
C ARG A 106 19.81 15.99 3.38
N VAL A 107 19.17 16.07 4.54
CA VAL A 107 18.84 17.32 5.21
C VAL A 107 19.93 17.58 6.25
N SER A 108 20.24 16.62 7.11
CA SER A 108 21.42 16.63 7.99
C SER A 108 22.09 15.25 8.04
N ASP A 109 23.16 15.10 8.80
CA ASP A 109 23.87 13.82 8.99
C ASP A 109 22.97 12.73 9.59
N THR A 110 21.94 13.15 10.33
CA THR A 110 20.99 12.31 11.06
C THR A 110 19.55 12.48 10.61
N VAL A 111 19.26 13.37 9.66
CA VAL A 111 17.91 13.66 9.17
C VAL A 111 17.88 13.61 7.65
N THR A 112 16.85 12.95 7.13
CA THR A 112 16.65 12.73 5.70
C THR A 112 15.23 13.05 5.30
N GLU A 113 15.07 13.78 4.20
CA GLU A 113 13.77 14.01 3.60
C GLU A 113 13.50 12.90 2.57
N LEU A 114 12.38 12.20 2.72
CA LEU A 114 11.87 11.24 1.76
C LEU A 114 10.69 11.86 1.02
N SER A 115 10.82 12.00 -0.30
CA SER A 115 9.73 12.39 -1.19
C SER A 115 9.37 11.23 -2.13
N ILE A 116 8.08 10.92 -2.25
CA ILE A 116 7.54 9.87 -3.12
C ILE A 116 6.57 10.50 -4.12
N TYR A 117 6.81 10.26 -5.40
CA TYR A 117 5.96 10.72 -6.50
C TYR A 117 5.38 9.53 -7.25
N GLY A 118 4.10 9.61 -7.61
CA GLY A 118 3.39 8.55 -8.33
C GLY A 118 2.80 9.03 -9.63
N HIS A 119 2.99 8.26 -10.69
CA HIS A 119 2.44 8.52 -12.02
C HIS A 119 2.06 7.20 -12.72
N VAL A 120 1.02 7.26 -13.56
CA VAL A 120 0.58 6.13 -14.38
C VAL A 120 1.05 6.33 -15.82
N LYS A 121 1.94 5.46 -16.29
CA LYS A 121 2.44 5.48 -17.66
C LYS A 121 1.55 4.64 -18.58
N TYR A 122 0.95 5.26 -19.58
CA TYR A 122 0.08 4.58 -20.53
C TYR A 122 0.88 4.00 -21.70
N LYS A 123 0.76 2.69 -21.90
CA LYS A 123 1.36 1.95 -23.03
C LYS A 123 0.45 2.04 -24.27
N LYS A 124 -0.87 2.02 -24.07
CA LYS A 124 -1.89 2.03 -25.13
C LYS A 124 -2.91 3.15 -24.90
N SER A 125 -3.57 3.57 -25.97
CA SER A 125 -4.67 4.53 -25.89
C SER A 125 -5.83 3.94 -25.10
N MET A 126 -6.42 4.73 -24.21
CA MET A 126 -7.56 4.34 -23.38
C MET A 126 -8.56 5.48 -23.25
N TRP A 127 -9.79 5.12 -22.87
CA TRP A 127 -10.87 6.09 -22.77
C TRP A 127 -10.60 7.07 -21.61
N PRO A 128 -10.85 8.39 -21.77
CA PRO A 128 -10.55 9.39 -20.74
C PRO A 128 -11.21 9.10 -19.38
N MET A 129 -12.40 8.50 -19.37
CA MET A 129 -13.10 8.10 -18.14
C MET A 129 -12.36 7.01 -17.39
N ILE A 130 -11.88 5.98 -18.09
CA ILE A 130 -11.13 4.86 -17.50
C ILE A 130 -9.76 5.35 -17.02
N LYS A 131 -9.11 6.22 -17.80
CA LYS A 131 -7.85 6.87 -17.43
C LYS A 131 -7.96 7.56 -16.06
N THR A 132 -8.98 8.39 -15.91
CA THR A 132 -9.26 9.13 -14.67
C THR A 132 -9.59 8.18 -13.51
N PHE A 133 -10.39 7.15 -13.76
CA PHE A 133 -10.72 6.14 -12.74
C PHE A 133 -9.47 5.42 -12.25
N LEU A 134 -8.63 4.96 -13.18
CA LEU A 134 -7.42 4.23 -12.85
C LEU A 134 -6.40 5.09 -12.10
N GLU A 135 -6.20 6.34 -12.53
CA GLU A 135 -5.34 7.29 -11.83
C GLU A 135 -5.80 7.47 -10.38
N LYS A 136 -7.10 7.68 -10.15
CA LYS A 136 -7.64 7.83 -8.79
C LYS A 136 -7.37 6.60 -7.93
N ASN A 137 -7.63 5.40 -8.46
CA ASN A 137 -7.38 4.15 -7.72
C ASN A 137 -5.89 3.95 -7.45
N THR A 138 -5.03 4.22 -8.43
CA THR A 138 -3.57 4.06 -8.29
C THR A 138 -3.01 5.02 -7.26
N ILE A 139 -3.42 6.29 -7.32
CA ILE A 139 -3.01 7.31 -6.36
C ILE A 139 -3.50 6.95 -4.96
N SER A 140 -4.77 6.54 -4.80
CA SER A 140 -5.30 6.11 -3.50
C SER A 140 -4.51 4.94 -2.92
N GLY A 141 -4.23 3.91 -3.72
CA GLY A 141 -3.43 2.76 -3.25
C GLY A 141 -1.99 3.13 -2.91
N LEU A 142 -1.42 4.13 -3.59
CA LEU A 142 -0.07 4.63 -3.29
C LEU A 142 -0.05 5.49 -2.03
N GLU A 143 -1.10 6.28 -1.77
CA GLU A 143 -1.30 7.02 -0.52
C GLU A 143 -1.45 6.07 0.68
N ASP A 144 -2.22 4.99 0.53
CA ASP A 144 -2.33 3.94 1.55
C ASP A 144 -0.98 3.29 1.84
N PHE A 145 -0.24 2.93 0.79
CA PHE A 145 1.11 2.38 0.92
C PHE A 145 2.06 3.37 1.63
N ALA A 146 2.05 4.63 1.21
CA ALA A 146 2.90 5.67 1.80
C ALA A 146 2.61 5.86 3.29
N ARG A 147 1.34 5.80 3.72
CA ARG A 147 0.95 5.87 5.13
C ARG A 147 1.50 4.71 5.96
N VAL A 148 1.45 3.49 5.43
CA VAL A 148 2.04 2.31 6.10
C VAL A 148 3.55 2.44 6.18
N LEU A 149 4.20 2.84 5.09
CA LEU A 149 5.64 3.06 5.04
C LEU A 149 6.08 4.12 6.06
N GLU A 150 5.42 5.27 6.10
CA GLU A 150 5.68 6.36 7.03
C GLU A 150 5.52 5.91 8.48
N SER A 151 4.41 5.23 8.81
CA SER A 151 4.17 4.73 10.17
C SER A 151 5.27 3.77 10.63
N ARG A 152 5.72 2.86 9.75
CA ARG A 152 6.76 1.88 10.05
C ARG A 152 8.15 2.54 10.18
N LEU A 153 8.50 3.45 9.27
CA LEU A 153 9.76 4.21 9.36
C LEU A 153 9.81 5.06 10.63
N THR A 154 8.69 5.67 11.02
CA THR A 154 8.59 6.46 12.25
C THR A 154 8.79 5.58 13.48
N SER A 155 8.18 4.38 13.52
CA SER A 155 8.37 3.44 14.63
C SER A 155 9.81 2.96 14.78
N GLU A 156 10.53 2.76 13.68
CA GLU A 156 11.95 2.41 13.71
C GLU A 156 12.83 3.61 14.13
N ALA A 157 12.44 4.83 13.76
CA ALA A 157 13.17 6.04 14.15
C ALA A 157 13.10 6.25 15.68
N ASP A 158 11.93 5.99 16.27
CA ASP A 158 11.71 6.06 17.71
C ASP A 158 12.51 5.00 18.50
N CYS A 159 12.81 3.84 17.88
CA CYS A 159 13.61 2.78 18.50
C CYS A 159 15.13 3.06 18.51
N VAL A 160 15.61 3.93 17.61
CA VAL A 160 17.06 4.28 17.49
C VAL A 160 17.45 5.39 18.45
N VAL A 161 16.49 6.22 18.91
CA VAL A 161 16.72 7.18 19.98
C VAL A 161 16.75 6.43 21.31
N PRO A 162 17.78 6.59 22.17
CA PRO A 162 17.86 5.85 23.42
C PRO A 162 16.59 6.04 24.24
N ALA A 163 16.06 4.92 24.73
CA ALA A 163 14.92 4.77 25.64
C ALA A 163 15.10 5.54 26.96
N ALA A 164 15.15 6.86 26.87
CA ALA A 164 15.41 7.79 27.97
C ALA A 164 14.42 8.95 27.93
N ARG A 165 13.15 8.71 27.58
CA ARG A 165 12.04 9.45 28.21
C ARG A 165 10.67 8.83 27.95
N LYS A 166 10.08 8.45 29.07
CA LYS A 166 8.63 8.35 29.36
C LYS A 166 7.95 7.01 29.06
N ALA A 167 8.28 6.05 29.92
CA ALA A 167 7.24 5.56 30.84
C ALA A 167 6.53 6.76 31.48
N ARG A 168 5.34 7.14 30.99
CA ARG A 168 4.25 7.83 31.72
C ARG A 168 3.18 8.33 30.74
N ARG A 169 2.24 7.45 30.37
CA ARG A 169 0.81 7.78 30.27
C ARG A 169 -0.03 6.53 30.01
N HIS A 170 -0.34 5.80 31.07
CA HIS A 170 -1.56 5.00 31.14
C HIS A 170 -2.19 5.21 32.51
N ARG A 171 -3.31 5.94 32.52
CA ARG A 171 -4.47 5.85 33.42
C ARG A 171 -5.12 7.21 33.58
N ARG A 172 -6.26 7.39 32.92
CA ARG A 172 -7.51 7.72 33.60
C ARG A 172 -8.69 7.53 32.66
N ALA A 173 -9.52 6.56 32.99
CA ALA A 173 -10.96 6.59 32.68
C ALA A 173 -11.63 7.70 33.51
N PRO A 174 -12.87 8.08 33.16
CA PRO A 174 -13.93 7.74 34.10
C PRO A 174 -15.22 7.24 33.44
N ALA A 175 -15.91 6.39 34.19
CA ALA A 175 -17.26 5.91 33.97
C ALA A 175 -18.30 6.79 34.70
N ALA A 176 -19.56 6.59 34.33
CA ALA A 176 -20.79 7.30 34.65
C ALA A 176 -21.25 7.32 36.13
N ALA A 177 -22.11 8.30 36.49
CA ALA A 177 -23.45 8.15 37.15
C ALA A 177 -24.00 9.51 37.69
N GLY A 178 -25.32 9.75 37.58
CA GLY A 178 -26.09 10.95 38.03
C GLY A 178 -26.45 10.96 39.54
N PRO A 179 -27.55 11.61 40.05
CA PRO A 179 -28.74 12.17 39.35
C PRO A 179 -29.36 13.52 39.89
N GLU A 180 -30.40 14.00 39.16
CA GLU A 180 -31.70 14.60 39.60
C GLU A 180 -31.86 15.96 40.34
N ALA A 181 -32.63 16.91 39.75
CA ALA A 181 -33.85 17.54 40.31
C ALA A 181 -34.40 18.71 39.43
N ALA A 182 -35.73 18.76 39.24
CA ALA A 182 -36.54 19.68 38.41
C ALA A 182 -36.86 21.05 39.13
N PRO A 183 -37.74 21.99 38.68
CA PRO A 183 -39.04 21.84 37.97
C PRO A 183 -39.43 22.89 36.88
N ALA A 184 -40.57 22.61 36.21
CA ALA A 184 -41.33 23.42 35.23
C ALA A 184 -42.20 24.54 35.91
N PRO A 185 -43.01 25.39 35.23
CA PRO A 185 -44.12 25.09 34.26
C PRO A 185 -44.08 26.04 33.02
N GLY A 186 -44.87 25.98 31.94
CA GLY A 186 -46.10 25.30 31.56
C GLY A 186 -46.92 26.26 30.67
N LYS A 187 -47.32 25.85 29.46
CA LYS A 187 -48.64 26.02 28.81
C LYS A 187 -48.57 25.90 27.28
N LEU A 188 -49.53 25.13 26.77
CA LEU A 188 -49.81 24.77 25.38
C LEU A 188 -50.88 25.70 24.76
N ALA A 189 -51.13 25.48 23.46
CA ALA A 189 -52.27 25.86 22.61
C ALA A 189 -51.97 27.05 21.67
N ALA A 190 -51.86 26.89 20.35
CA ALA A 190 -52.76 26.34 19.30
C ALA A 190 -53.64 27.41 18.64
N SER A 191 -53.53 27.44 17.29
CA SER A 191 -54.55 27.79 16.30
C SER A 191 -54.80 29.25 15.89
N GLY A 192 -54.97 29.43 14.56
CA GLY A 192 -55.83 30.46 13.95
C GLY A 192 -55.08 31.55 13.19
N LEU A 193 -54.82 31.38 11.88
CA LEU A 193 -55.66 31.85 10.76
C LEU A 193 -55.75 33.38 10.57
N ALA A 194 -55.06 33.81 9.50
CA ALA A 194 -55.56 34.67 8.43
C ALA A 194 -55.84 36.18 8.67
N ALA A 195 -55.14 36.93 7.81
CA ALA A 195 -55.58 38.12 7.07
C ALA A 195 -55.54 39.49 7.77
N ALA A 196 -54.60 40.32 7.32
CA ALA A 196 -54.82 41.75 7.16
C ALA A 196 -54.15 42.24 5.86
N ARG A 197 -54.96 42.84 5.00
CA ARG A 197 -54.61 43.44 3.70
C ARG A 197 -53.97 44.81 3.94
N VAL A 198 -52.89 45.15 3.22
CA VAL A 198 -52.65 46.54 2.79
C VAL A 198 -52.03 46.55 1.39
N SER A 199 -52.58 47.45 0.59
CA SER A 199 -52.42 47.76 -0.81
C SER A 199 -51.14 48.54 -1.17
N VAL A 200 -50.50 48.07 -2.24
CA VAL A 200 -49.76 48.73 -3.33
C VAL A 200 -49.12 50.11 -3.08
N SER A 201 -47.79 50.17 -3.28
CA SER A 201 -47.13 51.20 -4.12
C SER A 201 -45.76 50.72 -4.66
N ARG A 202 -45.80 50.33 -5.94
CA ARG A 202 -44.82 50.50 -7.03
C ARG A 202 -43.30 50.50 -6.76
N ALA A 203 -42.68 49.46 -7.30
CA ALA A 203 -41.44 49.40 -8.09
C ALA A 203 -40.07 49.53 -7.39
N SER A 204 -39.47 48.37 -7.13
CA SER A 204 -38.07 48.12 -7.51
C SER A 204 -38.01 46.78 -8.27
N ARG A 205 -37.55 46.86 -9.51
CA ARG A 205 -37.52 45.78 -10.50
C ARG A 205 -36.31 44.88 -10.19
N PRO A 206 -36.48 43.57 -9.89
CA PRO A 206 -35.35 42.66 -9.91
C PRO A 206 -34.90 42.43 -11.37
N PRO A 207 -33.60 42.20 -11.62
CA PRO A 207 -33.09 41.96 -12.96
C PRO A 207 -33.72 40.67 -13.53
N PRO A 208 -34.01 40.62 -14.85
CA PRO A 208 -34.53 39.41 -15.47
C PRO A 208 -33.47 38.32 -15.41
N SER A 209 -33.71 37.30 -14.59
CA SER A 209 -33.03 36.01 -14.70
C SER A 209 -33.29 35.49 -16.10
N ARG A 210 -32.23 35.35 -16.90
CA ARG A 210 -32.30 34.86 -18.28
C ARG A 210 -33.06 33.52 -18.27
N PRO A 211 -34.25 33.41 -18.89
CA PRO A 211 -35.06 32.20 -18.85
C PRO A 211 -34.39 31.03 -19.59
N GLY A 212 -33.24 31.22 -20.24
CA GLY A 212 -32.44 30.15 -20.83
C GLY A 212 -31.74 29.28 -19.79
N ALA A 213 -30.96 29.85 -18.86
CA ALA A 213 -30.09 29.02 -17.99
C ALA A 213 -30.91 28.12 -17.04
N ALA A 214 -31.98 28.65 -16.46
CA ALA A 214 -32.87 27.88 -15.60
C ALA A 214 -33.67 26.82 -16.36
N THR A 215 -34.08 27.09 -17.60
CA THR A 215 -34.76 26.09 -18.44
C THR A 215 -33.80 25.02 -18.94
N TRP A 216 -32.55 25.36 -19.29
CA TRP A 216 -31.52 24.38 -19.63
C TRP A 216 -31.14 23.51 -18.44
N LEU A 217 -31.04 24.09 -17.23
CA LEU A 217 -30.81 23.34 -16.00
C LEU A 217 -32.00 22.45 -15.65
N ALA A 218 -33.24 22.95 -15.80
CA ALA A 218 -34.45 22.16 -15.58
C ALA A 218 -34.60 21.04 -16.62
N ALA A 219 -34.26 21.30 -17.89
CA ALA A 219 -34.24 20.30 -18.96
C ALA A 219 -33.17 19.24 -18.70
N LEU A 220 -31.97 19.65 -18.29
CA LEU A 220 -30.90 18.73 -17.92
C LEU A 220 -31.29 17.89 -16.69
N LEU A 221 -31.92 18.49 -15.68
CA LEU A 221 -32.45 17.79 -14.52
C LEU A 221 -33.56 16.80 -14.93
N ALA A 222 -34.45 17.19 -15.84
CA ALA A 222 -35.52 16.33 -16.36
C ALA A 222 -34.95 15.16 -17.17
N VAL A 223 -33.95 15.40 -18.02
CA VAL A 223 -33.23 14.35 -18.74
C VAL A 223 -32.53 13.42 -17.76
N LEU A 224 -31.89 13.96 -16.72
CA LEU A 224 -31.23 13.16 -15.69
C LEU A 224 -32.24 12.33 -14.88
N LEU A 225 -33.42 12.88 -14.59
CA LEU A 225 -34.52 12.16 -13.94
C LEU A 225 -35.10 11.07 -14.85
N LEU A 226 -35.24 11.33 -16.15
CA LEU A 226 -35.68 10.31 -17.12
C LEU A 226 -34.65 9.20 -17.28
N ILE A 227 -33.37 9.54 -17.32
CA ILE A 227 -32.29 8.55 -17.36
C ILE A 227 -32.25 7.76 -16.04
N ASN A 228 -32.40 8.42 -14.89
CA ASN A 228 -32.47 7.74 -13.60
C ASN A 228 -33.75 6.89 -13.46
N ALA A 229 -34.88 7.32 -14.01
CA ALA A 229 -36.12 6.56 -14.02
C ALA A 229 -36.05 5.39 -15.02
N ALA A 230 -35.41 5.55 -16.16
CA ALA A 230 -35.16 4.46 -17.11
C ALA A 230 -34.12 3.49 -16.56
N LEU A 231 -33.08 3.97 -15.89
CA LEU A 231 -32.13 3.16 -15.14
C LEU A 231 -32.83 2.44 -14.01
N TYR A 232 -33.66 3.10 -13.20
CA TYR A 232 -34.43 2.48 -12.14
C TYR A 232 -35.48 1.51 -12.66
N TYR A 233 -36.14 1.81 -13.78
CA TYR A 233 -37.09 0.92 -14.42
C TYR A 233 -36.37 -0.30 -14.98
N LYS A 234 -35.24 -0.08 -15.66
CA LYS A 234 -34.35 -1.15 -16.13
C LYS A 234 -33.80 -1.93 -14.96
N LEU A 235 -33.38 -1.30 -13.87
CA LEU A 235 -32.91 -1.94 -12.65
C LEU A 235 -34.06 -2.71 -12.05
N TYR A 236 -35.20 -2.12 -11.70
CA TYR A 236 -36.40 -2.79 -11.19
C TYR A 236 -36.86 -4.00 -12.03
N TYR A 237 -36.79 -3.92 -13.37
CA TYR A 237 -37.07 -5.08 -14.24
C TYR A 237 -35.91 -6.09 -14.30
N THR A 238 -34.67 -5.61 -14.26
CA THR A 238 -33.42 -6.39 -14.23
C THR A 238 -33.09 -6.87 -12.81
N ASP A 239 -33.75 -6.38 -11.76
CA ASP A 239 -33.59 -6.71 -10.34
C ASP A 239 -34.45 -7.95 -10.02
N ARG A 240 -35.23 -8.39 -11.01
CA ARG A 240 -35.68 -9.77 -11.15
C ARG A 240 -34.63 -10.69 -11.79
N SER A 241 -33.53 -10.18 -12.34
CA SER A 241 -32.61 -10.94 -13.22
C SER A 241 -31.11 -10.58 -13.15
N GLY A 242 -30.62 -9.76 -12.21
CA GLY A 242 -29.30 -9.12 -12.36
C GLY A 242 -28.49 -8.75 -11.11
N TYR A 243 -29.05 -8.86 -9.90
CA TYR A 243 -28.25 -8.86 -8.65
C TYR A 243 -28.29 -10.19 -7.90
N ALA A 244 -29.15 -11.11 -8.34
CA ALA A 244 -29.04 -12.54 -8.06
C ALA A 244 -28.05 -13.21 -9.03
N PHE A 245 -26.93 -12.54 -9.32
CA PHE A 245 -25.77 -13.25 -9.85
C PHE A 245 -25.26 -14.13 -8.71
N ASP A 246 -25.65 -15.41 -8.82
CA ASP A 246 -24.75 -16.52 -8.56
C ASP A 246 -24.53 -16.88 -7.08
N ILE A 247 -25.55 -16.78 -6.24
CA ILE A 247 -25.56 -17.57 -4.99
C ILE A 247 -26.68 -18.61 -5.03
N ASP A 248 -27.91 -18.24 -5.38
CA ASP A 248 -28.97 -19.23 -5.55
C ASP A 248 -28.82 -20.04 -6.85
N ASP A 249 -28.26 -19.49 -7.93
CA ASP A 249 -27.91 -20.27 -9.14
C ASP A 249 -26.72 -21.20 -8.89
N LEU A 250 -25.68 -20.76 -8.15
CA LEU A 250 -24.59 -21.65 -7.72
C LEU A 250 -25.05 -22.71 -6.74
N GLN A 251 -25.88 -22.35 -5.76
CA GLN A 251 -26.37 -23.25 -4.73
C GLN A 251 -27.40 -24.22 -5.29
N SER A 252 -28.24 -23.78 -6.24
CA SER A 252 -29.13 -24.66 -6.98
C SER A 252 -28.37 -25.51 -8.00
N ARG A 253 -27.28 -25.06 -8.64
CA ARG A 253 -26.39 -25.91 -9.46
C ARG A 253 -25.55 -26.87 -8.64
N LEU A 254 -25.16 -26.51 -7.41
CA LEU A 254 -24.54 -27.42 -6.44
C LEU A 254 -25.53 -28.49 -5.97
N SER A 255 -26.78 -28.10 -5.77
CA SER A 255 -27.83 -28.97 -5.21
C SER A 255 -28.54 -29.81 -6.27
N SER A 256 -28.69 -29.29 -7.49
CA SER A 256 -29.29 -29.98 -8.65
C SER A 256 -28.25 -30.66 -9.55
N GLY A 257 -26.97 -30.31 -9.40
CA GLY A 257 -25.84 -30.83 -10.17
C GLY A 257 -25.07 -31.94 -9.47
N GLN A 258 -25.75 -32.90 -8.82
CA GLN A 258 -25.20 -34.26 -8.69
C GLN A 258 -25.23 -34.95 -10.07
N GLY A 259 -24.60 -34.31 -11.05
CA GLY A 259 -24.42 -34.78 -12.41
C GLY A 259 -22.92 -34.94 -12.71
N PRO A 260 -22.58 -35.61 -13.82
CA PRO A 260 -21.21 -36.07 -14.14
C PRO A 260 -20.14 -34.98 -14.09
N GLY A 261 -20.50 -33.70 -14.20
CA GLY A 261 -19.57 -32.58 -14.05
C GLY A 261 -18.92 -32.45 -12.67
N MET A 262 -19.64 -32.63 -11.55
CA MET A 262 -19.03 -32.49 -10.22
C MET A 262 -18.11 -33.68 -9.88
N ALA A 263 -18.44 -34.87 -10.40
CA ALA A 263 -17.56 -36.03 -10.37
C ALA A 263 -16.29 -35.79 -11.21
N GLU A 264 -16.42 -35.11 -12.35
CA GLU A 264 -15.29 -34.76 -13.21
C GLU A 264 -14.40 -33.67 -12.59
N TRP A 265 -14.98 -32.60 -12.03
CA TRP A 265 -14.24 -31.57 -11.29
C TRP A 265 -13.57 -32.11 -10.03
N SER A 266 -14.24 -32.99 -9.28
CA SER A 266 -13.62 -33.65 -8.13
C SER A 266 -12.52 -34.62 -8.57
N ALA A 267 -12.66 -35.31 -9.70
CA ALA A 267 -11.60 -36.13 -10.28
C ALA A 267 -10.41 -35.29 -10.76
N GLN A 268 -10.65 -34.13 -11.38
CA GLN A 268 -9.60 -33.20 -11.83
C GLN A 268 -8.85 -32.58 -10.63
N LEU A 269 -9.57 -32.16 -9.58
CA LEU A 269 -8.98 -31.68 -8.33
C LEU A 269 -8.17 -32.77 -7.63
N GLN A 270 -8.68 -34.00 -7.59
CA GLN A 270 -7.96 -35.15 -7.05
C GLN A 270 -6.72 -35.47 -7.90
N ALA A 271 -6.79 -35.37 -9.22
CA ALA A 271 -5.65 -35.56 -10.11
C ALA A 271 -4.58 -34.48 -9.88
N HIS A 272 -4.98 -33.22 -9.70
CA HIS A 272 -4.08 -32.12 -9.40
C HIS A 272 -3.40 -32.32 -8.03
N ALA A 273 -4.17 -32.69 -7.00
CA ALA A 273 -3.64 -32.97 -5.67
C ALA A 273 -2.69 -34.18 -5.66
N ARG A 274 -2.96 -35.23 -6.46
CA ARG A 274 -2.06 -36.38 -6.63
C ARG A 274 -0.74 -35.97 -7.29
N ARG A 275 -0.80 -35.11 -8.32
CA ARG A 275 0.41 -34.61 -9.01
C ARG A 275 1.29 -33.78 -8.08
N GLN A 276 0.69 -32.90 -7.28
CA GLN A 276 1.43 -32.10 -6.30
C GLN A 276 2.06 -32.95 -5.19
N ARG A 277 1.35 -33.97 -4.68
CA ARG A 277 1.93 -34.92 -3.70
C ARG A 277 3.08 -35.74 -4.27
N GLY A 278 2.99 -36.17 -5.52
CA GLY A 278 4.07 -36.88 -6.20
C GLY A 278 5.33 -36.03 -6.35
N GLN A 279 5.18 -34.75 -6.71
CA GLN A 279 6.29 -33.80 -6.75
C GLN A 279 6.94 -33.64 -5.38
N LEU A 280 6.16 -33.48 -4.31
CA LEU A 280 6.71 -33.35 -2.94
C LEU A 280 7.49 -34.59 -2.48
N LEU A 281 7.01 -35.79 -2.82
CA LEU A 281 7.75 -37.03 -2.54
C LEU A 281 9.04 -37.12 -3.37
N ALA A 282 9.00 -36.71 -4.64
CA ALA A 282 10.20 -36.65 -5.47
C ALA A 282 11.23 -35.65 -4.92
N TRP A 283 10.80 -34.48 -4.45
CA TRP A 283 11.64 -33.50 -3.75
C TRP A 283 12.22 -34.07 -2.47
N ARG A 284 11.42 -34.79 -1.66
CA ARG A 284 11.90 -35.48 -0.46
C ARG A 284 12.99 -36.51 -0.80
N HIS A 285 12.81 -37.33 -1.82
CA HIS A 285 13.82 -38.30 -2.25
C HIS A 285 15.06 -37.67 -2.87
N ALA A 286 14.92 -36.53 -3.56
CA ALA A 286 16.06 -35.76 -4.05
C ALA A 286 16.88 -35.19 -2.88
N LEU A 287 16.21 -34.61 -1.88
CA LEU A 287 16.86 -34.11 -0.66
C LEU A 287 17.57 -35.24 0.10
N ASP A 288 16.93 -36.39 0.28
CA ASP A 288 17.52 -37.53 0.99
C ASP A 288 18.81 -38.03 0.30
N ARG A 289 18.82 -38.07 -1.03
CA ARG A 289 20.02 -38.39 -1.82
C ARG A 289 21.13 -37.36 -1.64
N THR A 290 20.80 -36.07 -1.57
CA THR A 290 21.82 -35.03 -1.33
C THR A 290 22.43 -35.15 0.06
N VAL A 291 21.65 -35.49 1.08
CA VAL A 291 22.14 -35.72 2.44
C VAL A 291 23.07 -36.93 2.50
N GLN A 292 22.71 -38.03 1.83
CA GLN A 292 23.57 -39.21 1.74
C GLN A 292 24.89 -38.92 1.04
N HIS A 293 24.87 -38.16 -0.06
CA HIS A 293 26.11 -37.72 -0.73
C HIS A 293 26.95 -36.83 0.17
N LEU A 294 26.34 -35.92 0.95
CA LEU A 294 27.07 -35.09 1.90
C LEU A 294 27.77 -35.95 2.97
N ALA A 295 27.08 -36.95 3.51
CA ALA A 295 27.65 -37.88 4.49
C ALA A 295 28.78 -38.74 3.88
N GLN A 296 28.66 -39.14 2.60
CA GLN A 296 29.74 -39.82 1.89
C GLN A 296 30.98 -38.92 1.73
N THR A 297 30.78 -37.63 1.40
CA THR A 297 31.90 -36.68 1.31
C THR A 297 32.54 -36.43 2.67
N GLU A 298 31.76 -36.38 3.75
CA GLU A 298 32.26 -36.26 5.11
C GLU A 298 33.12 -37.49 5.48
N GLN A 299 32.64 -38.70 5.22
CA GLN A 299 33.39 -39.94 5.48
C GLN A 299 34.65 -40.08 4.62
N ALA A 300 34.63 -39.58 3.38
CA ALA A 300 35.83 -39.56 2.53
C ALA A 300 36.87 -38.57 3.07
N LEU A 301 36.43 -37.39 3.51
CA LEU A 301 37.30 -36.38 4.13
C LEU A 301 37.91 -36.88 5.45
N THR A 302 37.13 -37.55 6.31
CA THR A 302 37.66 -38.10 7.56
C THR A 302 38.69 -39.19 7.32
N LYS A 303 38.47 -40.09 6.36
CA LYS A 303 39.46 -41.11 5.96
C LYS A 303 40.74 -40.48 5.41
N LEU A 304 40.64 -39.46 4.58
CA LEU A 304 41.81 -38.72 4.10
C LEU A 304 42.56 -38.07 5.26
N LEU A 305 41.83 -37.48 6.21
CA LEU A 305 42.43 -36.85 7.39
C LEU A 305 43.13 -37.87 8.29
N GLU A 306 42.55 -39.06 8.50
CA GLU A 306 43.19 -40.17 9.22
C GLU A 306 44.43 -40.71 8.49
N THR A 307 44.43 -40.74 7.16
CA THR A 307 45.56 -41.22 6.36
C THR A 307 46.71 -40.20 6.33
N ILE A 308 46.39 -38.89 6.35
CA ILE A 308 47.39 -37.81 6.31
C ILE A 308 48.04 -37.59 7.68
N LYS A 309 47.32 -37.72 8.79
CA LYS A 309 47.86 -37.56 10.15
C LYS A 309 49.20 -38.28 10.41
N PRO A 310 49.36 -39.59 10.15
CA PRO A 310 50.62 -40.28 10.41
C PRO A 310 51.75 -39.82 9.46
N SER A 311 51.42 -39.41 8.23
CA SER A 311 52.40 -38.83 7.31
C SER A 311 52.89 -37.46 7.79
N LEU A 312 52.00 -36.67 8.39
CA LEU A 312 52.30 -35.37 8.97
C LEU A 312 53.15 -35.51 10.25
N GLU A 313 52.80 -36.43 11.14
CA GLU A 313 53.56 -36.74 12.36
C GLU A 313 54.95 -37.30 12.03
N LYS A 314 55.08 -38.13 10.99
CA LYS A 314 56.37 -38.62 10.52
C LYS A 314 57.24 -37.50 9.95
N ALA A 315 56.66 -36.62 9.13
CA ALA A 315 57.36 -35.44 8.61
C ALA A 315 57.78 -34.47 9.71
N GLN A 316 56.97 -34.31 10.77
CA GLN A 316 57.30 -33.51 11.95
C GLN A 316 58.48 -34.11 12.73
N LYS A 317 58.47 -35.43 12.99
CA LYS A 317 59.58 -36.12 13.66
C LYS A 317 60.88 -36.08 12.86
N GLU A 318 60.80 -36.22 11.54
CA GLU A 318 61.97 -36.09 10.66
C GLU A 318 62.52 -34.66 10.66
N ALA A 319 61.67 -33.63 10.74
CA ALA A 319 62.10 -32.24 10.88
C ALA A 319 62.77 -31.97 12.25
N GLU A 320 62.16 -32.42 13.36
CA GLU A 320 62.74 -32.28 14.71
C GLU A 320 64.10 -32.99 14.83
N SER A 321 64.23 -34.20 14.28
CA SER A 321 65.51 -34.95 14.30
C SER A 321 66.64 -34.27 13.50
N ARG A 322 66.29 -33.39 12.57
CA ARG A 322 67.26 -32.68 11.72
C ARG A 322 67.74 -31.37 12.37
N ASP A 323 67.00 -30.84 13.32
CA ASP A 323 67.37 -29.63 14.09
C ASP A 323 68.20 -29.97 15.34
N GLU A 324 68.24 -31.24 15.78
CA GLU A 324 69.05 -31.73 16.92
C GLU A 324 70.48 -32.21 16.53
N LEU A 325 70.82 -32.20 15.24
CA LEU A 325 72.15 -32.54 14.68
C LEU A 325 72.93 -31.28 14.27
#